data_AF-A0A2Z6RFM4-F1
#
_entry.id   AF-A0A2Z6RFM4-F1
#
_cell.length_a   1.000
_cell.length_b   1.000
_cell.length_c   1.000
_cell.angle_alpha   90.00
_cell.angle_beta   90.00
_cell.angle_gamma   90.00
#
_symmetry.space_group_name_H-M   'P 1'
#
loop_
_entity.id
_entity.type
_entity.pdbx_description
1 polymer ?
#
loop_
_entity_poly.entity_id
_entity_poly.type
_entity_poly.pdbx_seq_one_letter_code
_entity_poly.pdbx_strand_id
1 'polypeptide(L)'
;MERIPLVLESDDKEIILVTHDECIFYSNDRKRGVWTKSGELLLRKKGNGRSTMVSEFLLEKCGQLKLNSQQIQENLSISQQACIYLQLGKNQDGSNHTAFKSNTLVASRMNLKPGGKQSKMKGINFGPNNQYQSMINDDGKPKGMKQILIERGLWRNSLSADCKLCKDKILDITQTDCCAHRIISL
;
A
#
# COMPACT_ATOMS: atom_id res chain seq x y z
N MET A 1 14.12 31.52 -8.05
CA MET A 1 14.84 31.81 -6.80
C MET A 1 16.26 31.33 -6.99
N GLU A 2 17.23 32.24 -6.92
CA GLU A 2 18.64 31.85 -6.88
C GLU A 2 18.96 31.23 -5.53
N ARG A 3 19.78 30.19 -5.55
CA ARG A 3 20.07 29.37 -4.37
C ARG A 3 21.31 29.90 -3.67
N ILE A 4 21.24 30.07 -2.35
CA ILE A 4 22.40 30.45 -1.55
C ILE A 4 23.33 29.23 -1.48
N PRO A 5 24.61 29.32 -1.91
CA PRO A 5 25.55 28.21 -1.82
C PRO A 5 25.86 27.89 -0.35
N LEU A 6 25.86 26.61 -0.01
CA LEU A 6 26.24 26.13 1.31
C LEU A 6 27.77 26.23 1.46
N VAL A 7 28.22 26.84 2.55
CA VAL A 7 29.62 26.83 2.97
C VAL A 7 29.76 25.71 3.99
N LEU A 8 30.53 24.69 3.66
CA LEU A 8 30.77 23.50 4.50
C LEU A 8 32.27 23.44 4.84
N GLU A 9 32.60 23.09 6.08
CA GLU A 9 34.00 22.82 6.47
C GLU A 9 34.48 21.46 5.93
N SER A 10 35.78 21.19 5.99
CA SER A 10 36.40 20.01 5.37
C SER A 10 35.88 18.67 5.90
N ASP A 11 35.24 18.65 7.06
CA ASP A 11 34.65 17.45 7.69
C ASP A 11 33.12 17.44 7.68
N ASP A 12 32.49 18.50 7.15
CA ASP A 12 31.04 18.61 7.09
C ASP A 12 30.47 17.82 5.89
N LYS A 13 29.35 17.15 6.13
CA LYS A 13 28.60 16.45 5.09
C LYS A 13 27.31 17.17 4.79
N GLU A 14 27.06 17.39 3.51
CA GLU A 14 25.78 17.91 3.08
C GLU A 14 24.67 16.88 3.30
N ILE A 15 23.64 17.26 4.04
CA ILE A 15 22.43 16.46 4.22
C ILE A 15 21.40 16.91 3.17
N ILE A 16 20.96 15.97 2.33
CA ILE A 16 19.95 16.23 1.30
C ILE A 16 18.65 15.55 1.72
N LEU A 17 17.60 16.33 1.96
CA LEU A 17 16.27 15.80 2.19
C LEU A 17 15.68 15.30 0.86
N VAL A 18 15.34 14.03 0.84
CA VAL A 18 14.59 13.40 -0.24
C VAL A 18 13.20 13.05 0.30
N THR A 19 12.16 13.61 -0.30
CA THR A 19 10.77 13.32 0.04
C THR A 19 10.15 12.40 -1.00
N HIS A 20 9.14 11.65 -0.59
CA HIS A 20 8.36 10.75 -1.43
C HIS A 20 6.88 10.88 -1.08
N ASP A 21 6.03 10.90 -2.10
CA ASP A 21 4.58 10.86 -1.93
C ASP A 21 3.90 10.16 -3.11
N GLU A 22 2.64 9.76 -2.90
CA GLU A 22 1.78 9.15 -3.91
C GLU A 22 0.52 9.99 -4.12
N CYS A 23 0.28 10.41 -5.36
CA CYS A 23 -0.91 11.19 -5.72
C CYS A 23 -1.74 10.48 -6.79
N ILE A 24 -3.07 10.63 -6.73
CA ILE A 24 -3.99 10.08 -7.73
C ILE A 24 -4.64 11.24 -8.47
N PHE A 25 -4.52 11.24 -9.80
CA PHE A 25 -5.18 12.18 -10.69
C PHE A 25 -6.31 11.48 -11.44
N TYR A 26 -7.49 12.09 -11.46
CA TYR A 26 -8.63 11.58 -12.22
C TYR A 26 -8.91 12.41 -13.48
N SER A 27 -9.38 11.73 -14.52
CA SER A 27 -9.71 12.35 -15.82
C SER A 27 -10.77 13.44 -15.70
N ASN A 28 -11.66 13.32 -14.71
CA ASN A 28 -12.73 14.28 -14.45
C ASN A 28 -12.47 15.19 -13.24
N ASP A 29 -11.22 15.37 -12.77
CA ASP A 29 -10.85 16.33 -11.70
C ASP A 29 -11.03 17.82 -12.08
N ARG A 30 -11.89 18.10 -13.06
CA ARG A 30 -12.22 19.45 -13.52
C ARG A 30 -13.00 20.22 -12.45
N LYS A 31 -13.08 21.55 -12.62
CA LYS A 31 -13.87 22.46 -11.77
C LYS A 31 -15.27 21.89 -11.50
N ARG A 32 -15.58 21.74 -10.21
CA ARG A 32 -16.85 21.17 -9.71
C ARG A 32 -18.05 22.03 -10.12
N GLY A 33 -17.86 23.35 -10.27
CA GLY A 33 -18.86 24.28 -10.79
C GLY A 33 -18.57 24.73 -12.23
N VAL A 34 -19.63 24.93 -13.01
CA VAL A 34 -19.61 25.57 -14.33
C VAL A 34 -20.70 26.62 -14.34
N TRP A 35 -20.40 27.81 -14.83
CA TRP A 35 -21.41 28.80 -15.13
C TRP A 35 -21.98 28.51 -16.51
N THR A 36 -23.28 28.19 -16.59
CA THR A 36 -24.00 27.97 -17.85
C THR A 36 -25.10 29.02 -17.98
N LYS A 37 -25.61 29.22 -19.22
CA LYS A 37 -26.75 30.11 -19.43
C LYS A 37 -28.01 29.52 -18.79
N SER A 38 -28.95 30.38 -18.41
CA SER A 38 -30.23 29.96 -17.87
C SER A 38 -30.93 28.99 -18.85
N GLY A 39 -31.28 27.80 -18.38
CA GLY A 39 -31.91 26.74 -19.18
C GLY A 39 -30.95 25.74 -19.83
N GLU A 40 -29.63 25.95 -19.77
CA GLU A 40 -28.65 24.98 -20.30
C GLU A 40 -28.16 24.03 -19.21
N LEU A 41 -28.40 22.73 -19.41
CA LEU A 41 -27.83 21.66 -18.58
C LEU A 41 -26.64 21.02 -19.27
N LEU A 42 -25.44 21.22 -18.74
CA LEU A 42 -24.25 20.53 -19.20
C LEU A 42 -24.25 19.08 -18.69
N LEU A 43 -24.57 18.12 -19.55
CA LEU A 43 -24.47 16.70 -19.21
C LEU A 43 -23.00 16.30 -18.99
N ARG A 44 -22.68 15.86 -17.78
CA ARG A 44 -21.36 15.34 -17.41
C ARG A 44 -21.43 13.83 -17.21
N LYS A 45 -20.38 13.12 -17.61
CA LYS A 45 -20.22 11.70 -17.26
C LYS A 45 -20.16 11.58 -15.73
N LYS A 46 -20.97 10.68 -15.18
CA LYS A 46 -21.01 10.39 -13.75
C LYS A 46 -19.71 9.71 -13.32
N GLY A 47 -19.12 10.18 -12.21
CA GLY A 47 -17.90 9.62 -11.62
C GLY A 47 -16.61 10.34 -12.03
N ASN A 48 -15.51 9.98 -11.38
CA ASN A 48 -14.21 10.65 -11.56
C ASN A 48 -13.51 10.25 -12.88
N GLY A 49 -13.99 9.21 -13.55
CA GLY A 49 -13.35 8.64 -14.74
C GLY A 49 -12.04 7.93 -14.39
N ARG A 50 -11.22 7.69 -15.43
CA ARG A 50 -9.95 6.99 -15.27
C ARG A 50 -9.00 7.77 -14.37
N SER A 51 -8.24 7.05 -13.59
CA SER A 51 -7.25 7.51 -12.63
C SER A 51 -5.85 7.07 -13.04
N THR A 52 -4.89 7.94 -12.75
CA THR A 52 -3.46 7.64 -12.85
C THR A 52 -2.84 7.99 -11.51
N MET A 53 -2.21 7.00 -10.87
CA MET A 53 -1.39 7.28 -9.71
C MET A 53 0.03 7.61 -10.15
N VAL A 54 0.60 8.63 -9.53
CA VAL A 54 1.98 9.04 -9.68
C VAL A 54 2.65 8.84 -8.33
N SER A 55 3.74 8.07 -8.33
CA SER A 55 4.63 7.88 -7.17
C SER A 55 5.97 8.49 -7.54
N GLU A 56 6.42 9.50 -6.79
CA GLU A 56 7.54 10.34 -7.18
C GLU A 56 8.43 10.74 -6.00
N PHE A 57 9.75 10.76 -6.24
CA PHE A 57 10.73 11.31 -5.30
C PHE A 57 11.07 12.77 -5.66
N LEU A 58 10.95 13.65 -4.68
CA LEU A 58 11.24 15.08 -4.80
C LEU A 58 12.39 15.48 -3.88
N LEU A 59 13.23 16.37 -4.41
CA LEU A 59 14.33 17.00 -3.72
C LEU A 59 14.11 18.50 -3.75
N GLU A 60 14.45 19.15 -2.66
CA GLU A 60 14.42 20.61 -2.58
C GLU A 60 15.36 21.25 -3.63
N LYS A 61 16.49 20.59 -3.92
CA LYS A 61 17.53 21.13 -4.80
C LYS A 61 17.13 21.22 -6.27
N CYS A 62 16.51 20.15 -6.77
CA CYS A 62 16.40 19.88 -8.21
C CYS A 62 14.98 19.46 -8.62
N GLY A 63 14.02 19.47 -7.69
CA GLY A 63 12.68 18.98 -7.93
C GLY A 63 12.70 17.47 -8.06
N GLN A 64 12.37 16.95 -9.24
CA GLN A 64 12.32 15.51 -9.47
C GLN A 64 13.71 14.88 -9.38
N LEU A 65 13.80 13.75 -8.68
CA LEU A 65 15.00 12.93 -8.68
C LEU A 65 15.20 12.30 -10.06
N LYS A 66 16.18 12.82 -10.81
CA LYS A 66 16.52 12.39 -12.16
C LYS A 66 18.03 12.30 -12.36
N LEU A 67 18.44 11.38 -13.22
CA LEU A 67 19.83 11.24 -13.63
C LEU A 67 20.22 12.39 -14.56
N ASN A 68 21.50 12.77 -14.51
CA ASN A 68 22.08 13.69 -15.48
C ASN A 68 22.47 12.97 -16.78
N SER A 69 22.75 13.72 -17.84
CA SER A 69 23.05 13.16 -19.17
C SER A 69 24.23 12.19 -19.18
N GLN A 70 25.23 12.40 -18.33
CA GLN A 70 26.40 11.52 -18.20
C GLN A 70 26.04 10.21 -17.47
N GLN A 71 25.31 10.30 -16.36
CA GLN A 71 24.84 9.15 -15.57
C GLN A 71 23.90 8.25 -16.38
N ILE A 72 23.10 8.82 -17.29
CA ILE A 72 22.23 8.06 -18.20
C ILE A 72 23.06 7.22 -19.18
N GLN A 73 24.19 7.75 -19.67
CA GLN A 73 25.09 7.01 -20.56
C GLN A 73 25.79 5.86 -19.81
N GLU A 74 26.19 6.10 -18.55
CA GLU A 74 26.87 5.10 -17.72
C GLU A 74 25.91 4.02 -17.17
N ASN A 75 24.62 4.32 -17.00
CA ASN A 75 23.65 3.42 -16.36
C ASN A 75 22.38 3.24 -17.23
N LEU A 76 22.54 2.57 -18.37
CA LEU A 76 21.44 2.27 -19.30
C LEU A 76 20.34 1.35 -18.72
N SER A 77 20.62 0.62 -17.65
CA SER A 77 19.71 -0.36 -17.04
C SER A 77 18.73 0.23 -16.02
N ILE A 78 18.93 1.47 -15.58
CA ILE A 78 18.09 2.15 -14.58
C ILE A 78 17.20 3.20 -15.24
N SER A 79 16.05 3.47 -14.61
CA SER A 79 15.15 4.53 -15.07
C SER A 79 15.83 5.90 -14.98
N GLN A 80 15.61 6.74 -15.98
CA GLN A 80 16.16 8.10 -16.04
C GLN A 80 15.60 9.01 -14.91
N GLN A 81 14.41 8.68 -14.40
CA GLN A 81 13.71 9.42 -13.36
C GLN A 81 13.13 8.45 -12.32
N ALA A 82 13.14 8.87 -11.05
CA ALA A 82 12.50 8.15 -9.95
C ALA A 82 11.00 8.51 -9.86
N CYS A 83 10.29 8.32 -10.96
CA CYS A 83 8.85 8.57 -11.10
C CYS A 83 8.20 7.34 -11.74
N ILE A 84 7.11 6.86 -11.13
CA ILE A 84 6.36 5.70 -11.63
C ILE A 84 4.89 6.09 -11.78
N TYR A 85 4.36 5.82 -12.98
CA TYR A 85 2.95 5.94 -13.29
C TYR A 85 2.27 4.57 -13.13
N LEU A 86 1.29 4.50 -12.25
CA LEU A 86 0.54 3.30 -11.96
C LEU A 86 -0.89 3.43 -12.53
N GLN A 87 -1.28 2.46 -13.34
CA GLN A 87 -2.65 2.33 -13.86
C GLN A 87 -3.51 1.50 -12.91
N LEU A 88 -4.64 2.05 -12.43
CA LEU A 88 -5.32 1.53 -11.23
C LEU A 88 -6.54 0.65 -11.50
N GLY A 89 -6.38 -0.67 -11.44
CA GLY A 89 -7.47 -1.64 -11.61
C GLY A 89 -7.83 -1.91 -13.08
N LYS A 90 -8.68 -2.91 -13.34
CA LYS A 90 -9.02 -3.37 -14.71
C LYS A 90 -9.55 -2.26 -15.62
N ASN A 91 -10.23 -1.27 -15.04
CA ASN A 91 -10.82 -0.13 -15.75
C ASN A 91 -10.13 1.21 -15.45
N GLN A 92 -9.05 1.21 -14.66
CA GLN A 92 -8.34 2.42 -14.22
C GLN A 92 -9.13 3.33 -13.25
N ASP A 93 -10.14 2.85 -12.51
CA ASP A 93 -11.06 3.71 -11.74
C ASP A 93 -10.93 3.63 -10.19
N GLY A 94 -9.87 3.03 -9.64
CA GLY A 94 -9.76 2.72 -8.20
C GLY A 94 -8.76 3.57 -7.39
N SER A 95 -8.90 3.61 -6.07
CA SER A 95 -7.88 4.13 -5.13
C SER A 95 -7.00 2.99 -4.59
N ASN A 96 -5.69 3.22 -4.46
CA ASN A 96 -4.73 2.18 -4.05
C ASN A 96 -4.53 2.01 -2.55
N HIS A 97 -5.14 2.84 -1.69
CA HIS A 97 -4.93 2.74 -0.24
C HIS A 97 -5.32 1.36 0.35
N THR A 98 -5.91 0.46 -0.45
CA THR A 98 -6.26 -0.91 -0.07
C THR A 98 -5.92 -1.98 -1.15
N ALA A 99 -5.12 -1.63 -2.16
CA ALA A 99 -4.78 -2.53 -3.27
C ALA A 99 -3.56 -3.40 -2.94
N PHE A 100 -3.83 -4.61 -2.45
CA PHE A 100 -2.79 -5.62 -2.20
C PHE A 100 -2.62 -6.55 -3.40
N LYS A 101 -1.38 -6.99 -3.67
CA LYS A 101 -1.12 -8.10 -4.62
C LYS A 101 -1.96 -9.31 -4.24
N SER A 102 -2.43 -10.07 -5.23
CA SER A 102 -3.36 -11.19 -5.02
C SER A 102 -2.86 -12.25 -4.03
N ASN A 103 -1.54 -12.38 -3.87
CA ASN A 103 -0.89 -13.30 -2.95
C ASN A 103 -0.31 -12.64 -1.69
N THR A 104 -0.49 -11.33 -1.47
CA THR A 104 -0.05 -10.68 -0.23
C THR A 104 -0.87 -11.18 0.95
N LEU A 105 -0.20 -11.43 2.08
CA LEU A 105 -0.86 -11.78 3.33
C LEU A 105 -1.71 -10.60 3.80
N VAL A 106 -3.02 -10.78 3.89
CA VAL A 106 -3.96 -9.80 4.43
C VAL A 106 -4.84 -10.51 5.43
N ALA A 107 -4.56 -10.31 6.72
CA ALA A 107 -5.23 -11.02 7.81
C ALA A 107 -6.76 -10.89 7.71
N SER A 108 -7.27 -9.69 7.41
CA SER A 108 -8.71 -9.41 7.26
C SER A 108 -9.41 -10.17 6.12
N ARG A 109 -8.64 -10.81 5.21
CA ARG A 109 -9.16 -11.64 4.12
C ARG A 109 -9.02 -13.14 4.41
N MET A 110 -8.65 -13.51 5.64
CA MET A 110 -8.49 -14.90 6.06
C MET A 110 -9.76 -15.44 6.70
N ASN A 111 -10.07 -16.71 6.42
CA ASN A 111 -11.12 -17.43 7.11
C ASN A 111 -10.58 -18.03 8.41
N LEU A 112 -11.45 -18.25 9.40
CA LEU A 112 -11.09 -18.94 10.63
C LEU A 112 -10.72 -20.40 10.37
N LYS A 113 -11.48 -21.06 9.49
CA LYS A 113 -11.29 -22.44 9.04
C LYS A 113 -10.61 -22.46 7.67
N PRO A 114 -9.85 -23.52 7.31
CA PRO A 114 -9.23 -23.64 6.00
C PRO A 114 -10.23 -23.64 4.84
N GLY A 115 -9.78 -23.21 3.66
CA GLY A 115 -10.57 -23.22 2.43
C GLY A 115 -11.60 -22.09 2.32
N GLY A 116 -12.70 -22.35 1.62
CA GLY A 116 -13.73 -21.36 1.31
C GLY A 116 -13.29 -20.31 0.28
N LYS A 117 -14.03 -19.19 0.20
CA LYS A 117 -13.66 -18.03 -0.63
C LYS A 117 -12.55 -17.22 0.06
N GLN A 118 -11.31 -17.74 0.03
CA GLN A 118 -10.10 -17.08 0.55
C GLN A 118 -8.99 -17.10 -0.51
N SER A 119 -8.19 -16.03 -0.58
CA SER A 119 -7.05 -15.96 -1.49
C SER A 119 -5.91 -16.89 -1.07
N LYS A 120 -5.17 -17.40 -2.06
CA LYS A 120 -3.92 -18.13 -1.84
C LYS A 120 -2.79 -17.14 -1.53
N MET A 121 -2.53 -16.94 -0.25
CA MET A 121 -1.51 -16.01 0.25
C MET A 121 -0.13 -16.67 0.28
N LYS A 122 0.93 -15.90 0.09
CA LYS A 122 2.32 -16.37 0.17
C LYS A 122 2.71 -16.62 1.63
N GLY A 123 3.64 -17.56 1.85
CA GLY A 123 4.28 -17.75 3.15
C GLY A 123 5.07 -16.53 3.59
N ILE A 124 5.19 -16.35 4.90
CA ILE A 124 5.97 -15.28 5.53
C ILE A 124 6.81 -15.84 6.67
N ASN A 125 7.87 -15.13 7.05
CA ASN A 125 8.57 -15.42 8.29
C ASN A 125 7.85 -14.76 9.47
N PHE A 126 7.86 -15.42 10.62
CA PHE A 126 7.16 -15.02 11.83
C PHE A 126 8.06 -15.14 13.07
N GLY A 127 7.84 -14.23 14.03
CA GLY A 127 8.50 -14.25 15.34
C GLY A 127 9.98 -13.80 15.31
N PRO A 128 10.60 -13.65 16.50
CA PRO A 128 11.99 -13.20 16.63
C PRO A 128 13.01 -14.17 16.01
N ASN A 129 12.64 -15.45 15.87
CA ASN A 129 13.49 -16.48 15.28
C ASN A 129 13.36 -16.58 13.75
N ASN A 130 12.62 -15.67 13.11
CA ASN A 130 12.43 -15.63 11.66
C ASN A 130 11.89 -16.97 11.08
N GLN A 131 11.01 -17.64 11.84
CA GLN A 131 10.50 -18.96 11.48
C GLN A 131 9.55 -18.87 10.28
N TYR A 132 9.81 -19.64 9.23
CA TYR A 132 8.96 -19.65 8.04
C TYR A 132 7.59 -20.28 8.34
N GLN A 133 6.54 -19.58 7.93
CA GLN A 133 5.15 -20.01 8.05
C GLN A 133 4.50 -20.10 6.66
N SER A 134 4.16 -21.32 6.24
CA SER A 134 3.33 -21.52 5.04
C SER A 134 1.87 -21.12 5.30
N MET A 135 1.25 -20.47 4.32
CA MET A 135 -0.16 -20.03 4.37
C MET A 135 -1.09 -20.94 3.56
N ILE A 136 -0.55 -21.99 2.95
CA ILE A 136 -1.24 -22.94 2.08
C ILE A 136 -0.87 -24.36 2.54
N ASN A 137 -1.86 -25.27 2.58
CA ASN A 137 -1.63 -26.69 2.82
C ASN A 137 -1.01 -27.36 1.59
N ASP A 138 -0.45 -28.55 1.75
CA ASP A 138 0.16 -29.32 0.66
C ASP A 138 -0.85 -29.67 -0.44
N ASP A 139 -2.12 -29.86 -0.06
CA ASP A 139 -3.28 -30.03 -0.94
C ASP A 139 -3.76 -28.73 -1.61
N GLY A 140 -2.97 -27.64 -1.53
CA GLY A 140 -3.17 -26.39 -2.27
C GLY A 140 -4.31 -25.49 -1.75
N LYS A 141 -4.94 -25.87 -0.64
CA LYS A 141 -6.01 -25.11 0.02
C LYS A 141 -5.40 -24.05 0.96
N PRO A 142 -5.97 -22.82 1.00
CA PRO A 142 -5.50 -21.79 1.92
C PRO A 142 -5.78 -22.20 3.38
N LYS A 143 -4.78 -22.00 4.25
CA LYS A 143 -4.91 -22.27 5.68
C LYS A 143 -5.84 -21.27 6.35
N GLY A 144 -6.59 -21.74 7.33
CA GLY A 144 -7.41 -20.90 8.19
C GLY A 144 -6.60 -20.33 9.35
N MET A 145 -7.07 -19.21 9.91
CA MET A 145 -6.41 -18.55 11.04
C MET A 145 -6.19 -19.47 12.23
N LYS A 146 -7.17 -20.32 12.56
CA LYS A 146 -7.06 -21.26 13.68
C LYS A 146 -5.88 -22.21 13.50
N GLN A 147 -5.70 -22.76 12.30
CA GLN A 147 -4.62 -23.69 12.01
C GLN A 147 -3.25 -23.00 12.15
N ILE A 148 -3.10 -21.81 11.57
CA ILE A 148 -1.85 -21.05 11.64
C ILE A 148 -1.51 -20.65 13.07
N LEU A 149 -2.49 -20.23 13.86
CA LEU A 149 -2.27 -19.88 15.25
C LEU A 149 -1.90 -21.09 16.12
N ILE A 150 -2.42 -22.28 15.81
CA ILE A 150 -1.99 -23.53 16.44
C ILE A 150 -0.53 -23.83 16.07
N GLU A 151 -0.17 -23.73 14.78
CA GLU A 151 1.20 -23.93 14.30
C GLU A 151 2.20 -22.95 14.93
N ARG A 152 1.77 -21.71 15.23
CA ARG A 152 2.54 -20.69 15.94
C ARG A 152 2.55 -20.86 17.47
N GLY A 153 1.75 -21.77 18.04
CA GLY A 153 1.59 -21.90 19.50
C GLY A 153 0.84 -20.72 20.17
N LEU A 154 0.07 -19.94 19.41
CA LEU A 154 -0.65 -18.74 19.88
C LEU A 154 -2.15 -18.96 20.05
N TRP A 155 -2.68 -20.13 19.69
CA TRP A 155 -4.11 -20.42 19.79
C TRP A 155 -4.53 -20.70 21.24
N ARG A 156 -5.56 -19.98 21.70
CA ARG A 156 -6.23 -20.17 22.99
C ARG A 156 -7.65 -20.72 22.79
N ASN A 157 -8.15 -21.45 23.78
CA ASN A 157 -9.53 -21.95 23.76
C ASN A 157 -10.52 -20.78 23.67
N SER A 158 -11.58 -20.95 22.86
CA SER A 158 -12.65 -19.95 22.67
C SER A 158 -12.32 -18.68 21.88
N LEU A 159 -11.19 -18.62 21.17
CA LEU A 159 -10.91 -17.53 20.22
C LEU A 159 -11.91 -17.54 19.04
N SER A 160 -12.58 -16.41 18.83
CA SER A 160 -13.35 -16.15 17.62
C SER A 160 -12.49 -15.51 16.53
N ALA A 161 -12.99 -15.49 15.29
CA ALA A 161 -12.35 -14.76 14.18
C ALA A 161 -12.18 -13.27 14.54
N ASP A 162 -13.30 -12.65 14.94
CA ASP A 162 -13.39 -11.29 15.44
C ASP A 162 -14.17 -11.27 16.75
N CYS A 163 -13.69 -10.54 17.74
CA CYS A 163 -14.46 -10.25 18.94
C CYS A 163 -15.48 -9.13 18.65
N LYS A 164 -16.44 -8.90 19.57
CA LYS A 164 -17.48 -7.89 19.39
C LYS A 164 -16.89 -6.48 19.22
N LEU A 165 -15.90 -6.13 20.06
CA LEU A 165 -15.22 -4.83 20.02
C LEU A 165 -14.52 -4.56 18.67
N CYS A 166 -13.82 -5.56 18.11
CA CYS A 166 -13.18 -5.43 16.81
C CYS A 166 -14.19 -5.28 15.67
N LYS A 167 -15.36 -5.95 15.75
CA LYS A 167 -16.44 -5.78 14.77
C LYS A 167 -17.02 -4.37 14.81
N ASP A 168 -17.15 -3.81 16.01
CA ASP A 168 -17.66 -2.46 16.24
C ASP A 168 -16.60 -1.37 15.99
N LYS A 169 -15.38 -1.75 15.55
CA LYS A 169 -14.23 -0.87 15.30
C LYS A 169 -13.78 -0.06 16.53
N ILE A 170 -14.11 -0.54 17.72
CA ILE A 170 -13.63 0.00 18.99
C ILE A 170 -12.27 -0.65 19.24
N LEU A 171 -11.22 -0.04 18.70
CA LEU A 171 -9.86 -0.56 18.74
C LEU A 171 -9.15 -0.11 20.01
N ASP A 172 -8.87 -1.08 20.89
CA ASP A 172 -7.84 -0.91 21.91
C ASP A 172 -6.49 -1.33 21.32
N ILE A 173 -5.56 -0.39 21.21
CA ILE A 173 -4.21 -0.63 20.67
C ILE A 173 -3.43 -1.58 21.59
N THR A 174 -3.73 -1.57 22.90
CA THR A 174 -3.03 -2.41 23.89
C THR A 174 -3.53 -3.85 23.88
N GLN A 175 -4.74 -4.10 23.36
CA GLN A 175 -5.32 -5.43 23.29
C GLN A 175 -5.03 -6.08 21.93
N THR A 176 -3.92 -6.81 21.88
CA THR A 176 -3.41 -7.46 20.65
C THR A 176 -3.80 -8.94 20.55
N ASP A 177 -4.35 -9.52 21.61
CA ASP A 177 -4.69 -10.95 21.71
C ASP A 177 -6.21 -11.25 21.84
N CYS A 178 -7.07 -10.28 21.52
CA CYS A 178 -8.51 -10.39 21.71
C CYS A 178 -9.24 -11.31 20.72
N CYS A 179 -8.71 -11.50 19.51
CA CYS A 179 -9.30 -12.35 18.47
C CYS A 179 -8.24 -12.88 17.49
N ALA A 180 -8.59 -13.89 16.71
CA ALA A 180 -7.67 -14.52 15.77
C ALA A 180 -7.12 -13.52 14.72
N HIS A 181 -7.96 -12.61 14.20
CA HIS A 181 -7.52 -11.58 13.27
C HIS A 181 -6.46 -10.66 13.89
N ARG A 182 -6.65 -10.26 15.15
CA ARG A 182 -5.73 -9.34 15.84
C ARG A 182 -4.37 -10.00 16.03
N ILE A 183 -4.35 -11.25 16.48
CA ILE A 183 -3.11 -12.01 16.73
C ILE A 183 -2.33 -12.26 15.43
N ILE A 184 -3.01 -12.54 14.31
CA ILE A 184 -2.33 -12.77 13.01
C ILE A 184 -1.79 -11.49 12.39
N SER A 185 -2.38 -10.34 12.72
CA SER A 185 -1.95 -9.05 12.19
C SER A 185 -0.69 -8.49 12.86
N LEU A 186 -0.18 -9.18 13.89
CA LEU A 186 1.11 -8.91 14.57
C LEU A 186 2.24 -9.63 13.85
#